data_AF-A0A0D0GL56-F1
#
_entry.id   AF-A0A0D0GL56-F1
#
_cell.length_a   1.000
_cell.length_b   1.000
_cell.length_c   1.000
_cell.angle_alpha   90.00
_cell.angle_beta   90.00
_cell.angle_gamma   90.00
#
_symmetry.space_group_name_H-M   'P 1'
#
loop_
_entity.id
_entity.type
_entity.pdbx_description
1 polymer ?
#
loop_
_entity_poly.entity_id
_entity_poly.type
_entity_poly.pdbx_seq_one_letter_code
_entity_poly.pdbx_strand_id
1 'polypeptide(L)'
;MKNICKILSLLLLLSSCKSTQKLFDKGEYSKAYYAAVNDLKKDPSNAIALGILPVSYREAASKYEQDITLAKNSKGKKGEILDQIYHGYESLQKMYEAVINAKIQTSSFSPKDYSPELNAVATAAAAANYNRGIILLQHQNDKTSARKAYESFKTADTYVPGYKDVIEKKQQAYDAAITNVVVNRLDQRFGYYTINGNFLESDIIWNLNSIGDRNFYKFYSINSGQQAGMKVDQYMDINMYDIWFSNLATNTYSYTTSKNIPVKSDKMAGSTSSKTISATVYVTRRIINSRAVMDYRITDAASQKIIASDRIPAQYTWESLTGRYTGDPAALNARDLAVINGVAGNRPDYNELYRELTRQIMTQFNFAMRDIYR
;
A
#
# COMPACT_ATOMS: atom_id res chain seq x y z
N MET A 1 2.36 22.48 42.14
CA MET A 1 2.66 22.09 40.74
C MET A 1 1.82 20.92 40.22
N LYS A 2 1.57 19.85 40.99
CA LYS A 2 0.73 18.70 40.55
C LYS A 2 -0.75 19.03 40.25
N ASN A 3 -1.34 20.04 40.90
CA ASN A 3 -2.73 20.42 40.66
C ASN A 3 -2.91 21.33 39.43
N ILE A 4 -1.84 22.03 39.00
CA ILE A 4 -1.86 22.88 37.81
C ILE A 4 -1.80 22.02 36.54
N CYS A 5 -1.04 20.91 36.55
CA CYS A 5 -1.03 19.94 35.43
C CYS A 5 -2.37 19.23 35.22
N LYS A 6 -3.18 19.02 36.28
CA LYS A 6 -4.51 18.40 36.15
C LYS A 6 -5.54 19.37 35.54
N ILE A 7 -5.43 20.66 35.84
CA ILE A 7 -6.29 21.70 35.24
C ILE A 7 -5.88 21.96 33.77
N LEU A 8 -4.58 21.95 33.47
CA LEU A 8 -4.09 22.12 32.09
C LEU A 8 -4.46 20.92 31.18
N SER A 9 -4.53 19.71 31.74
CA SER A 9 -4.94 18.49 31.01
C SER A 9 -6.46 18.41 30.78
N LEU A 10 -7.27 19.12 31.58
CA LEU A 10 -8.73 19.21 31.39
C LEU A 10 -9.11 20.30 30.38
N LEU A 11 -8.33 21.39 30.27
CA LEU A 11 -8.53 22.44 29.27
C LEU A 11 -8.19 22.00 27.83
N LEU A 12 -7.26 21.05 27.65
CA LEU A 12 -6.88 20.51 26.33
C LEU A 12 -7.92 19.51 25.74
N LEU A 13 -8.86 19.02 26.54
CA LEU A 13 -9.96 18.16 26.07
C LEU A 13 -11.21 18.95 25.64
N LEU A 14 -11.28 20.24 25.96
CA LEU A 14 -12.41 21.11 25.56
C LEU A 14 -12.18 21.84 24.23
N SER A 15 -10.97 21.75 23.65
CA SER A 15 -10.61 22.47 22.41
C SER A 15 -11.06 21.77 21.12
N SER A 16 -11.71 20.60 21.19
CA SER A 16 -12.17 19.83 20.02
C SER A 16 -13.67 19.99 19.70
N CYS A 17 -14.46 20.66 20.54
CA CYS A 17 -15.83 21.03 20.19
C CYS A 17 -15.81 22.41 19.53
N LYS A 18 -15.81 22.47 18.19
CA LYS A 18 -16.24 23.70 17.51
C LYS A 18 -17.67 23.97 17.97
N SER A 19 -17.89 25.08 18.68
CA SER A 19 -19.22 25.52 19.09
C SER A 19 -20.16 25.55 17.88
N THR A 20 -21.33 24.95 18.00
CA THR A 20 -22.39 24.91 16.98
C THR A 20 -22.74 26.31 16.47
N GLN A 21 -22.79 27.31 17.37
CA GLN A 21 -22.97 28.72 17.04
C GLN A 21 -21.85 29.24 16.11
N LYS A 22 -20.59 28.90 16.39
CA LYS A 22 -19.45 29.35 15.60
C LYS A 22 -19.46 28.79 14.16
N LEU A 23 -19.96 27.56 13.97
CA LEU A 23 -20.13 26.99 12.63
C LEU A 23 -21.26 27.70 11.87
N PHE A 24 -22.35 27.99 12.58
CA PHE A 24 -23.49 28.73 12.04
C PHE A 24 -23.12 30.15 11.61
N ASP A 25 -22.43 30.91 12.47
CA ASP A 25 -21.99 32.28 12.20
C ASP A 25 -21.02 32.38 11.01
N LYS A 26 -20.31 31.29 10.70
CA LYS A 26 -19.40 31.18 9.55
C LYS A 26 -20.09 30.80 8.24
N GLY A 27 -21.41 30.55 8.26
CA GLY A 27 -22.15 30.04 7.11
C GLY A 27 -21.84 28.58 6.77
N GLU A 28 -21.20 27.83 7.67
CA GLU A 28 -20.92 26.40 7.48
C GLU A 28 -22.19 25.56 7.81
N TYR A 29 -23.33 25.88 7.19
CA TYR A 29 -24.67 25.42 7.59
C TYR A 29 -24.82 23.90 7.64
N SER A 30 -24.25 23.15 6.70
CA SER A 30 -24.27 21.68 6.75
C SER A 30 -23.57 21.14 8.01
N LYS A 31 -22.41 21.71 8.39
CA LYS A 31 -21.70 21.31 9.61
C LYS A 31 -22.42 21.80 10.87
N ALA A 32 -22.96 23.01 10.84
CA ALA A 32 -23.76 23.57 11.93
C ALA A 32 -25.01 22.71 12.20
N TYR A 33 -25.64 22.21 11.13
CA TYR A 33 -26.77 21.29 11.21
C TYR A 33 -26.42 19.99 11.95
N TYR A 34 -25.38 19.27 11.53
CA TYR A 34 -24.98 18.03 12.21
C TYR A 34 -24.48 18.27 13.64
N ALA A 35 -23.83 19.41 13.91
CA ALA A 35 -23.45 19.80 15.26
C ALA A 35 -24.69 20.05 16.14
N ALA A 36 -25.71 20.75 15.64
CA ALA A 36 -26.97 20.98 16.33
C ALA A 36 -27.73 19.67 16.61
N VAL A 37 -27.78 18.74 15.64
CA VAL A 37 -28.36 17.39 15.85
C VAL A 37 -27.65 16.66 16.98
N ASN A 38 -26.31 16.69 17.01
CA ASN A 38 -25.54 16.04 18.06
C ASN A 38 -25.72 16.68 19.44
N ASP A 39 -25.85 18.01 19.49
CA ASP A 39 -26.13 18.73 20.73
C ASP A 39 -27.52 18.38 21.26
N LEU A 40 -28.54 18.36 20.40
CA LEU A 40 -29.92 17.98 20.78
C LEU A 40 -30.05 16.50 21.17
N LYS A 41 -29.24 15.64 20.57
CA LYS A 41 -29.15 14.22 20.99
C LYS A 41 -28.63 14.08 22.43
N LYS A 42 -27.76 14.99 22.88
CA LYS A 42 -27.19 14.98 24.23
C LYS A 42 -28.08 15.73 25.22
N ASP A 43 -28.61 16.87 24.80
CA ASP A 43 -29.49 17.75 25.57
C ASP A 43 -30.64 18.24 24.68
N PRO A 44 -31.81 17.58 24.74
CA PRO A 44 -32.99 17.97 23.96
C PRO A 44 -33.51 19.39 24.24
N SER A 45 -33.11 20.00 25.36
CA SER A 45 -33.55 21.33 25.78
C SER A 45 -32.59 22.47 25.38
N ASN A 46 -31.51 22.15 24.66
CA ASN A 46 -30.51 23.13 24.25
C ASN A 46 -31.10 24.21 23.32
N ALA A 47 -31.36 25.39 23.89
CA ALA A 47 -32.02 26.50 23.20
C ALA A 47 -31.25 27.00 21.96
N ILE A 48 -29.91 26.98 22.00
CA ILE A 48 -29.06 27.39 20.86
C ILE A 48 -29.23 26.40 19.72
N ALA A 49 -29.12 25.10 20.00
CA ALA A 49 -29.26 24.06 19.00
C ALA A 49 -30.69 24.01 18.42
N LEU A 50 -31.73 24.21 19.25
CA LEU A 50 -33.12 24.34 18.81
C LEU A 50 -33.33 25.51 17.84
N GLY A 51 -32.64 26.64 18.05
CA GLY A 51 -32.69 27.80 17.15
C GLY A 51 -31.89 27.62 15.86
N ILE A 52 -30.73 26.96 15.93
CA ILE A 52 -29.81 26.77 14.79
C ILE A 52 -30.30 25.67 13.83
N LEU A 53 -30.89 24.60 14.35
CA LEU A 53 -31.25 23.41 13.57
C LEU A 53 -32.14 23.73 12.34
N PRO A 54 -33.26 24.47 12.46
CA PRO A 54 -34.16 24.69 11.33
C PRO A 54 -33.54 25.57 10.24
N VAL A 55 -32.80 26.61 10.65
CA VAL A 55 -32.12 27.52 9.72
C VAL A 55 -31.00 26.79 8.99
N SER A 56 -30.15 26.08 9.73
CA SER A 56 -29.05 25.31 9.15
C SER A 56 -29.52 24.24 8.18
N TYR A 57 -30.64 23.57 8.51
CA TYR A 57 -31.28 22.63 7.60
C TYR A 57 -31.71 23.32 6.31
N ARG A 58 -32.46 24.42 6.40
CA ARG A 58 -32.98 25.13 5.23
C ARG A 58 -31.86 25.61 4.31
N GLU A 59 -30.83 26.25 4.86
CA GLU A 59 -29.72 26.77 4.05
C GLU A 59 -28.89 25.64 3.42
N ALA A 60 -28.61 24.57 4.17
CA ALA A 60 -27.90 23.40 3.62
C ALA A 60 -28.72 22.65 2.57
N ALA A 61 -30.02 22.45 2.81
CA ALA A 61 -30.92 21.78 1.89
C ALA A 61 -31.06 22.59 0.58
N SER A 62 -31.30 23.90 0.69
CA SER A 62 -31.36 24.81 -0.46
C SER A 62 -30.09 24.73 -1.31
N LYS A 63 -28.92 24.68 -0.67
CA LYS A 63 -27.65 24.48 -1.38
C LYS A 63 -27.61 23.15 -2.15
N TYR A 64 -27.96 22.03 -1.51
CA TYR A 64 -27.95 20.73 -2.18
C TYR A 64 -28.98 20.66 -3.32
N GLU A 65 -30.17 21.25 -3.15
CA GLU A 65 -31.20 21.35 -4.20
C GLU A 65 -30.74 22.21 -5.38
N GLN A 66 -30.03 23.30 -5.12
CA GLN A 66 -29.41 24.13 -6.14
C GLN A 66 -28.33 23.34 -6.90
N ASP A 67 -27.45 22.64 -6.18
CA ASP A 67 -26.39 21.83 -6.78
C ASP A 67 -27.00 20.70 -7.66
N ILE A 68 -28.09 20.06 -7.21
CA ILE A 68 -28.87 19.09 -8.01
C ILE A 68 -29.46 19.75 -9.27
N THR A 69 -30.01 20.96 -9.15
CA THR A 69 -30.62 21.69 -10.28
C THR A 69 -29.55 22.07 -11.31
N LEU A 70 -28.37 22.48 -10.85
CA LEU A 70 -27.22 22.75 -11.73
C LEU A 70 -26.75 21.48 -12.44
N ALA A 71 -26.66 20.35 -11.73
CA ALA A 71 -26.28 19.07 -12.32
C ALA A 71 -27.28 18.64 -13.43
N LYS A 72 -28.59 18.76 -13.16
CA LYS A 72 -29.66 18.44 -14.14
C LYS A 72 -29.56 19.26 -15.44
N ASN A 73 -29.10 20.50 -15.35
CA ASN A 73 -28.96 21.41 -16.48
C ASN A 73 -27.56 21.40 -17.13
N SER A 74 -26.64 20.58 -16.61
CA SER A 74 -25.28 20.50 -17.12
C SER A 74 -25.21 19.71 -18.44
N LYS A 75 -24.15 19.96 -19.22
CA LYS A 75 -23.89 19.28 -20.51
C LYS A 75 -22.90 18.11 -20.38
N GLY A 76 -22.77 17.54 -19.18
CA GLY A 76 -21.83 16.45 -18.88
C GLY A 76 -22.27 15.08 -19.41
N LYS A 77 -21.45 14.04 -19.18
CA LYS A 77 -21.86 12.67 -19.51
C LYS A 77 -23.01 12.27 -18.59
N LYS A 78 -24.03 11.60 -19.14
CA LYS A 78 -25.23 11.19 -18.39
C LYS A 78 -24.92 10.48 -17.06
N GLY A 79 -23.90 9.62 -17.01
CA GLY A 79 -23.48 8.94 -15.78
C GLY A 79 -22.93 9.91 -14.72
N GLU A 80 -22.09 10.86 -15.11
CA GLU A 80 -21.53 11.89 -14.21
C GLU A 80 -22.63 12.80 -13.66
N ILE A 81 -23.61 13.15 -14.49
CA ILE A 81 -24.79 13.93 -14.08
C ILE A 81 -25.61 13.17 -13.04
N LEU A 82 -25.91 11.90 -13.29
CA LEU A 82 -26.71 11.08 -12.38
C LEU A 82 -25.99 10.83 -11.05
N ASP A 83 -24.66 10.68 -11.06
CA ASP A 83 -23.84 10.57 -9.85
C ASP A 83 -23.93 11.82 -8.96
N GLN A 84 -23.80 13.01 -9.56
CA GLN A 84 -23.94 14.27 -8.85
C GLN A 84 -25.34 14.44 -8.24
N ILE A 85 -26.39 14.12 -9.01
CA ILE A 85 -27.77 14.18 -8.52
C ILE A 85 -27.99 13.18 -7.39
N TYR A 86 -27.46 11.96 -7.51
CA TYR A 86 -27.52 10.92 -6.48
C TYR A 86 -26.90 11.42 -5.17
N HIS A 87 -25.66 11.93 -5.20
CA HIS A 87 -24.98 12.40 -3.99
C HIS A 87 -25.65 13.64 -3.36
N GLY A 88 -26.30 14.48 -4.18
CA GLY A 88 -27.14 15.57 -3.68
C GLY A 88 -28.33 15.04 -2.87
N TYR A 89 -29.11 14.12 -3.44
CA TYR A 89 -30.25 13.52 -2.74
C TYR A 89 -29.82 12.64 -1.56
N GLU A 90 -28.68 11.96 -1.66
CA GLU A 90 -28.09 11.18 -0.57
C GLU A 90 -27.75 12.09 0.62
N SER A 91 -27.19 13.27 0.36
CA SER A 91 -26.88 14.25 1.40
C SER A 91 -28.14 14.79 2.08
N LEU A 92 -29.17 15.10 1.29
CA LEU A 92 -30.47 15.53 1.79
C LEU A 92 -31.15 14.44 2.64
N GLN A 93 -31.10 13.19 2.18
CA GLN A 93 -31.66 12.05 2.91
C GLN A 93 -30.90 11.78 4.21
N LYS A 94 -29.56 11.87 4.20
CA LYS A 94 -28.75 11.75 5.43
C LYS A 94 -29.09 12.82 6.46
N MET A 95 -29.45 14.02 6.03
CA MET A 95 -29.93 15.04 6.95
C MET A 95 -31.26 14.61 7.60
N TYR A 96 -32.25 14.21 6.79
CA TYR A 96 -33.50 13.65 7.30
C TYR A 96 -33.27 12.52 8.32
N GLU A 97 -32.47 11.52 7.95
CA GLU A 97 -32.14 10.37 8.80
C GLU A 97 -31.44 10.77 10.09
N ALA A 98 -30.58 11.78 10.08
CA ALA A 98 -29.86 12.24 11.28
C ALA A 98 -30.83 12.72 12.38
N VAL A 99 -31.92 13.40 12.00
CA VAL A 99 -32.95 13.87 12.94
C VAL A 99 -33.82 12.72 13.43
N ILE A 100 -34.28 11.87 12.51
CA ILE A 100 -35.12 10.71 12.84
C ILE A 100 -34.37 9.74 13.77
N ASN A 101 -33.13 9.41 13.46
CA ASN A 101 -32.29 8.51 14.25
C ASN A 101 -31.93 9.11 15.62
N ALA A 102 -31.79 10.43 15.71
CA ALA A 102 -31.60 11.14 16.98
C ALA A 102 -32.90 11.27 17.80
N LYS A 103 -34.05 10.86 17.24
CA LYS A 103 -35.39 10.99 17.86
C LYS A 103 -35.72 12.44 18.25
N ILE A 104 -35.19 13.41 17.50
CA ILE A 104 -35.46 14.83 17.75
C ILE A 104 -36.87 15.12 17.24
N GLN A 105 -37.77 15.47 18.15
CA GLN A 105 -39.14 15.87 17.83
C GLN A 105 -39.35 17.31 18.31
N THR A 106 -39.56 18.22 17.37
CA THR A 106 -39.90 19.61 17.68
C THR A 106 -41.08 20.04 16.81
N SER A 107 -42.00 20.83 17.37
CA SER A 107 -43.16 21.34 16.62
C SER A 107 -42.76 22.36 15.54
N SER A 108 -41.58 22.96 15.66
CA SER A 108 -41.07 24.02 14.79
C SER A 108 -40.26 23.52 13.59
N PHE A 109 -39.94 22.21 13.54
CA PHE A 109 -39.05 21.68 12.51
C PHE A 109 -39.36 20.23 12.16
N SER A 110 -39.53 19.97 10.86
CA SER A 110 -39.65 18.64 10.30
C SER A 110 -38.83 18.57 9.01
N PRO A 111 -37.79 17.73 8.94
CA PRO A 111 -37.04 17.55 7.71
C PRO A 111 -37.89 16.80 6.67
N LYS A 112 -37.67 17.10 5.40
CA LYS A 112 -38.32 16.40 4.28
C LYS A 112 -37.62 15.06 4.05
N ASP A 113 -38.41 14.01 3.84
CA ASP A 113 -37.93 12.71 3.37
C ASP A 113 -37.66 12.79 1.85
N TYR A 114 -36.44 12.48 1.44
CA TYR A 114 -36.00 12.46 0.04
C TYR A 114 -35.76 11.04 -0.47
N SER A 115 -36.14 10.02 0.30
CA SER A 115 -35.99 8.61 -0.11
C SER A 115 -36.66 8.30 -1.46
N PRO A 116 -37.82 8.87 -1.87
CA PRO A 116 -38.38 8.62 -3.18
C PRO A 116 -37.50 9.16 -4.32
N GLU A 117 -37.03 10.40 -4.20
CA GLU A 117 -36.14 11.01 -5.19
C GLU A 117 -34.79 10.31 -5.27
N LEU A 118 -34.23 9.94 -4.10
CA LEU A 118 -32.99 9.18 -4.00
C LEU A 118 -33.11 7.81 -4.69
N ASN A 119 -34.19 7.06 -4.42
CA ASN A 119 -34.44 5.76 -5.04
C ASN A 119 -34.65 5.88 -6.57
N ALA A 120 -35.33 6.94 -7.02
CA ALA A 120 -35.55 7.20 -8.44
C ALA A 120 -34.23 7.48 -9.18
N VAL A 121 -33.36 8.35 -8.62
CA VAL A 121 -32.05 8.62 -9.24
C VAL A 121 -31.11 7.42 -9.13
N ALA A 122 -31.12 6.67 -8.02
CA ALA A 122 -30.35 5.44 -7.87
C ALA A 122 -30.70 4.44 -8.97
N THR A 123 -31.99 4.22 -9.21
CA THR A 123 -32.49 3.35 -10.29
C THR A 123 -32.06 3.85 -11.67
N ALA A 124 -32.14 5.16 -11.93
CA ALA A 124 -31.71 5.74 -13.19
C ALA A 124 -30.18 5.63 -13.40
N ALA A 125 -29.39 5.84 -12.35
CA ALA A 125 -27.94 5.72 -12.36
C ALA A 125 -27.49 4.27 -12.58
N ALA A 126 -28.15 3.31 -11.90
CA ALA A 126 -27.95 1.88 -12.12
C ALA A 126 -28.29 1.49 -13.56
N ALA A 127 -29.43 1.93 -14.09
CA ALA A 127 -29.84 1.66 -15.47
C ALA A 127 -28.83 2.20 -16.49
N ALA A 128 -28.35 3.44 -16.31
CA ALA A 128 -27.40 4.06 -17.22
C ALA A 128 -26.05 3.31 -17.25
N ASN A 129 -25.54 2.94 -16.08
CA ASN A 129 -24.28 2.21 -15.95
C ASN A 129 -24.40 0.76 -16.42
N TYR A 130 -25.50 0.09 -16.11
CA TYR A 130 -25.79 -1.26 -16.61
C TYR A 130 -25.83 -1.28 -18.15
N ASN A 131 -26.59 -0.37 -18.78
CA ASN A 131 -26.68 -0.30 -20.24
C ASN A 131 -25.34 0.02 -20.89
N ARG A 132 -24.54 0.90 -20.27
CA ARG A 132 -23.16 1.15 -20.70
C ARG A 132 -22.29 -0.10 -20.63
N GLY A 133 -22.38 -0.86 -19.54
CA GLY A 133 -21.69 -2.14 -19.38
C GLY A 133 -22.05 -3.13 -20.48
N ILE A 134 -23.34 -3.25 -20.81
CA ILE A 134 -23.82 -4.12 -21.90
C ILE A 134 -23.23 -3.70 -23.24
N ILE A 135 -23.26 -2.41 -23.59
CA ILE A 135 -22.68 -1.89 -24.84
C ILE A 135 -21.18 -2.19 -24.90
N LEU A 136 -20.45 -1.94 -23.82
CA LEU A 136 -19.01 -2.19 -23.77
C LEU A 136 -18.67 -3.68 -23.91
N LEU A 137 -19.50 -4.56 -23.36
CA LEU A 137 -19.28 -6.01 -23.42
C LEU A 137 -19.57 -6.61 -24.81
N GLN A 138 -20.27 -5.89 -25.69
CA GLN A 138 -20.50 -6.31 -27.08
C GLN A 138 -19.21 -6.27 -27.92
N HIS A 139 -18.20 -5.52 -27.51
CA HIS A 139 -16.89 -5.48 -28.17
C HIS A 139 -16.08 -6.74 -27.86
N GLN A 140 -16.35 -7.81 -28.62
CA GLN A 140 -15.67 -9.10 -28.46
C GLN A 140 -14.15 -8.95 -28.60
N ASN A 141 -13.40 -9.69 -27.78
CA ASN A 141 -11.94 -9.69 -27.74
C ASN A 141 -11.28 -8.34 -27.38
N ASP A 142 -12.02 -7.33 -26.93
CA ASP A 142 -11.45 -6.08 -26.41
C ASP A 142 -11.42 -6.09 -24.87
N LYS A 143 -10.27 -6.45 -24.31
CA LYS A 143 -10.05 -6.44 -22.85
C LYS A 143 -10.22 -5.05 -22.24
N THR A 144 -9.91 -3.97 -22.97
CA THR A 144 -10.07 -2.60 -22.46
C THR A 144 -11.54 -2.26 -22.30
N SER A 145 -12.37 -2.64 -23.28
CA SER A 145 -13.82 -2.49 -23.18
C SER A 145 -14.41 -3.37 -22.08
N ALA A 146 -13.95 -4.62 -21.92
CA ALA A 146 -14.38 -5.50 -20.83
C ALA A 146 -14.07 -4.93 -19.44
N ARG A 147 -12.88 -4.35 -19.23
CA ARG A 147 -12.52 -3.66 -17.97
C ARG A 147 -13.46 -2.49 -17.68
N LYS A 148 -13.76 -1.67 -18.69
CA LYS A 148 -14.72 -0.56 -18.55
C LYS A 148 -16.14 -1.07 -18.29
N ALA A 149 -16.51 -2.21 -18.88
CA ALA A 149 -17.81 -2.85 -18.65
C ALA A 149 -17.91 -3.32 -17.19
N TYR A 150 -16.87 -3.98 -16.67
CA TYR A 150 -16.79 -4.40 -15.27
C TYR A 150 -17.00 -3.23 -14.31
N GLU A 151 -16.27 -2.13 -14.50
CA GLU A 151 -16.46 -0.93 -13.66
C GLU A 151 -17.86 -0.35 -13.79
N SER A 152 -18.44 -0.35 -14.99
CA SER A 152 -19.83 0.11 -15.18
C SER A 152 -20.83 -0.78 -14.44
N PHE A 153 -20.70 -2.11 -14.50
CA PHE A 153 -21.55 -3.02 -13.75
C PHE A 153 -21.36 -2.89 -12.24
N LYS A 154 -20.11 -2.76 -11.78
CA LYS A 154 -19.79 -2.51 -10.37
C LYS A 154 -20.45 -1.22 -9.87
N THR A 155 -20.38 -0.13 -10.64
CA THR A 155 -21.07 1.13 -10.31
C THR A 155 -22.59 0.96 -10.29
N ALA A 156 -23.17 0.21 -11.23
CA ALA A 156 -24.61 -0.08 -11.22
C ALA A 156 -25.04 -0.84 -9.95
N ASP A 157 -24.26 -1.84 -9.54
CA ASP A 157 -24.47 -2.63 -8.33
C ASP A 157 -24.29 -1.80 -7.03
N THR A 158 -23.45 -0.76 -7.06
CA THR A 158 -23.34 0.19 -5.94
C THR A 158 -24.61 1.02 -5.74
N TYR A 159 -25.23 1.51 -6.83
CA TYR A 159 -26.45 2.32 -6.72
C TYR A 159 -27.68 1.47 -6.37
N VAL A 160 -27.82 0.31 -7.01
CA VAL A 160 -28.90 -0.64 -6.74
C VAL A 160 -28.30 -2.05 -6.70
N PRO A 161 -28.04 -2.59 -5.51
CA PRO A 161 -27.50 -3.94 -5.36
C PRO A 161 -28.37 -4.97 -6.06
N GLY A 162 -27.75 -5.81 -6.90
CA GLY A 162 -28.48 -6.81 -7.67
C GLY A 162 -29.41 -6.24 -8.75
N TYR A 163 -29.14 -5.03 -9.27
CA TYR A 163 -29.88 -4.46 -10.39
C TYR A 163 -29.92 -5.42 -11.60
N LYS A 164 -31.08 -6.02 -11.88
CA LYS A 164 -31.26 -7.06 -12.91
C LYS A 164 -30.31 -8.25 -12.67
N ASP A 165 -29.48 -8.60 -13.65
CA ASP A 165 -28.46 -9.64 -13.65
C ASP A 165 -27.03 -9.05 -13.51
N VAL A 166 -26.88 -7.87 -12.89
CA VAL A 166 -25.59 -7.17 -12.77
C VAL A 166 -24.49 -8.02 -12.13
N ILE A 167 -24.83 -8.94 -11.22
CA ILE A 167 -23.87 -9.85 -10.59
C ILE A 167 -23.24 -10.77 -11.63
N GLU A 168 -24.06 -11.40 -12.47
CA GLU A 168 -23.60 -12.26 -13.56
C GLU A 168 -22.82 -11.45 -14.60
N LYS A 169 -23.34 -10.29 -15.00
CA LYS A 169 -22.68 -9.43 -16.00
C LYS A 169 -21.34 -8.88 -15.53
N LYS A 170 -21.22 -8.58 -14.25
CA LYS A 170 -19.95 -8.19 -13.61
C LYS A 170 -18.95 -9.34 -13.69
N GLN A 171 -19.35 -10.57 -13.38
CA GLN A 171 -18.48 -11.75 -13.53
C GLN A 171 -18.08 -11.98 -14.98
N GLN A 172 -19.03 -11.92 -15.92
CA GLN A 172 -18.77 -12.06 -17.35
C GLN A 172 -17.77 -11.00 -17.86
N ALA A 173 -17.94 -9.75 -17.44
CA ALA A 173 -17.02 -8.67 -17.79
C ALA A 173 -15.64 -8.85 -17.16
N TYR A 174 -15.57 -9.34 -15.92
CA TYR A 174 -14.31 -9.65 -15.25
C TYR A 174 -13.54 -10.75 -16.00
N ASP A 175 -14.21 -11.85 -16.35
CA ASP A 175 -13.58 -12.96 -17.07
C ASP A 175 -13.09 -12.55 -18.47
N ALA A 176 -13.83 -11.68 -19.16
CA ALA A 176 -13.41 -11.09 -20.44
C ALA A 176 -12.26 -10.07 -20.29
N ALA A 177 -12.14 -9.43 -19.13
CA ALA A 177 -11.14 -8.41 -18.84
C ALA A 177 -9.78 -8.98 -18.40
N ILE A 178 -9.78 -10.17 -17.80
CA ILE A 178 -8.55 -10.82 -17.32
C ILE A 178 -7.58 -11.05 -18.48
N THR A 179 -6.33 -10.69 -18.27
CA THR A 179 -5.19 -11.10 -19.10
C THR A 179 -4.49 -12.28 -18.42
N ASN A 180 -4.46 -13.40 -19.11
CA ASN A 180 -3.86 -14.64 -18.62
C ASN A 180 -2.40 -14.70 -19.05
N VAL A 181 -1.50 -14.68 -18.07
CA VAL A 181 -0.05 -14.75 -18.28
C VAL A 181 0.44 -16.11 -17.84
N VAL A 182 1.01 -16.88 -18.77
CA VAL A 182 1.68 -18.14 -18.44
C VAL A 182 3.14 -17.85 -18.18
N VAL A 183 3.57 -18.10 -16.96
CA VAL A 183 4.97 -18.05 -16.56
C VAL A 183 5.59 -19.39 -16.91
N ASN A 184 6.48 -19.36 -17.90
CA ASN A 184 7.22 -20.52 -18.34
C ASN A 184 8.19 -20.98 -17.26
N ARG A 185 8.65 -22.23 -17.41
CA ARG A 185 9.53 -22.86 -16.43
C ARG A 185 10.76 -21.99 -16.20
N LEU A 186 11.03 -21.71 -14.93
CA LEU A 186 12.21 -21.02 -14.48
C LEU A 186 13.45 -21.88 -14.78
N ASP A 187 14.22 -21.53 -15.82
CA ASP A 187 15.48 -22.21 -16.15
C ASP A 187 16.58 -21.71 -15.21
N GLN A 188 16.95 -22.52 -14.22
CA GLN A 188 17.99 -22.20 -13.24
C GLN A 188 19.25 -23.02 -13.52
N ARG A 189 20.29 -22.34 -14.03
CA ARG A 189 21.55 -22.99 -14.42
C ARG A 189 22.55 -22.94 -13.28
N PHE A 190 22.46 -23.90 -12.37
CA PHE A 190 23.34 -23.99 -11.19
C PHE A 190 24.75 -24.53 -11.48
N GLY A 191 25.02 -25.01 -12.69
CA GLY A 191 26.31 -25.61 -13.03
C GLY A 191 26.62 -26.82 -12.13
N TYR A 192 27.71 -26.74 -11.36
CA TYR A 192 28.15 -27.79 -10.44
C TYR A 192 27.65 -27.61 -8.99
N TYR A 193 26.89 -26.55 -8.70
CA TYR A 193 26.37 -26.30 -7.36
C TYR A 193 25.11 -27.13 -7.09
N THR A 194 25.02 -27.71 -5.90
CA THR A 194 23.80 -28.35 -5.40
C THR A 194 22.96 -27.31 -4.63
N ILE A 195 21.97 -26.72 -5.31
CA ILE A 195 21.09 -25.68 -4.75
C ILE A 195 19.63 -26.12 -4.87
N ASN A 196 18.86 -25.94 -3.81
CA ASN A 196 17.41 -26.08 -3.85
C ASN A 196 16.76 -24.74 -4.28
N GLY A 197 16.54 -24.59 -5.58
CA GLY A 197 15.90 -23.41 -6.18
C GLY A 197 14.37 -23.49 -6.29
N ASN A 198 13.73 -24.51 -5.74
CA ASN A 198 12.29 -24.75 -5.96
C ASN A 198 11.40 -23.66 -5.34
N PHE A 199 11.88 -23.00 -4.28
CA PHE A 199 11.12 -21.94 -3.60
C PHE A 199 10.85 -20.73 -4.52
N LEU A 200 11.77 -20.44 -5.45
CA LEU A 200 11.75 -19.21 -6.23
C LEU A 200 10.56 -19.15 -7.19
N GLU A 201 10.17 -20.29 -7.78
CA GLU A 201 9.01 -20.33 -8.66
C GLU A 201 7.72 -19.99 -7.90
N SER A 202 7.52 -20.57 -6.72
CA SER A 202 6.36 -20.26 -5.87
C SER A 202 6.34 -18.80 -5.44
N ASP A 203 7.49 -18.25 -5.06
CA ASP A 203 7.60 -16.84 -4.67
C ASP A 203 7.26 -15.91 -5.84
N ILE A 204 7.77 -16.19 -7.05
CA ILE A 204 7.46 -15.43 -8.26
C ILE A 204 5.95 -15.45 -8.54
N ILE A 205 5.33 -16.63 -8.60
CA ILE A 205 3.90 -16.76 -8.90
C ILE A 205 3.04 -16.05 -7.86
N TRP A 206 3.38 -16.19 -6.58
CA TRP A 206 2.66 -15.53 -5.50
C TRP A 206 2.75 -13.99 -5.59
N ASN A 207 3.96 -13.45 -5.80
CA ASN A 207 4.16 -12.01 -5.94
C ASN A 207 3.47 -11.47 -7.20
N LEU A 208 3.56 -12.18 -8.33
CA LEU A 208 2.91 -11.77 -9.58
C LEU A 208 1.39 -11.73 -9.44
N ASN A 209 0.76 -12.74 -8.84
CA ASN A 209 -0.69 -12.71 -8.60
C ASN A 209 -1.08 -11.60 -7.62
N SER A 210 -0.28 -11.35 -6.57
CA SER A 210 -0.51 -10.19 -5.70
C SER A 210 -0.43 -8.85 -6.43
N ILE A 211 0.39 -8.74 -7.49
CA ILE A 211 0.46 -7.56 -8.36
C ILE A 211 -0.76 -7.50 -9.28
N GLY A 212 -1.15 -8.63 -9.86
CA GLY A 212 -2.21 -8.74 -10.88
C GLY A 212 -3.64 -8.61 -10.36
N ASP A 213 -3.90 -8.96 -9.10
CA ASP A 213 -5.25 -9.02 -8.50
C ASP A 213 -6.03 -7.70 -8.63
N ARG A 214 -5.33 -6.56 -8.67
CA ARG A 214 -5.97 -5.23 -8.76
C ARG A 214 -6.21 -4.78 -10.20
N ASN A 215 -5.57 -5.42 -11.18
CA ASN A 215 -5.40 -4.87 -12.53
C ASN A 215 -5.81 -5.87 -13.64
N PHE A 216 -6.61 -6.88 -13.32
CA PHE A 216 -7.08 -7.89 -14.27
C PHE A 216 -5.94 -8.69 -14.92
N TYR A 217 -4.93 -9.08 -14.14
CA TYR A 217 -3.91 -10.03 -14.56
C TYR A 217 -3.94 -11.26 -13.67
N LYS A 218 -3.85 -12.44 -14.28
CA LYS A 218 -3.69 -13.70 -13.56
C LYS A 218 -2.47 -14.43 -14.10
N PHE A 219 -1.65 -14.93 -13.18
CA PHE A 219 -0.38 -15.57 -13.51
C PHE A 219 -0.43 -17.04 -13.17
N TYR A 220 -0.08 -17.87 -14.15
CA TYR A 220 -0.14 -19.32 -14.05
C TYR A 220 1.24 -19.90 -14.29
N SER A 221 1.68 -20.81 -13.43
CA SER A 221 2.86 -21.61 -13.74
C SER A 221 2.51 -22.63 -14.83
N ILE A 222 3.35 -22.75 -15.86
CA ILE A 222 3.20 -23.80 -16.88
C ILE A 222 3.19 -25.22 -16.26
N ASN A 223 3.83 -25.41 -15.11
CA ASN A 223 3.93 -26.69 -14.42
C ASN A 223 2.64 -27.10 -13.70
N SER A 224 1.70 -26.18 -13.45
CA SER A 224 0.49 -26.50 -12.68
C SER A 224 -0.60 -27.17 -13.52
N GLY A 225 -0.52 -27.08 -14.85
CA GLY A 225 -1.55 -27.58 -15.76
C GLY A 225 -2.86 -26.79 -15.74
N GLN A 226 -2.99 -25.78 -14.87
CA GLN A 226 -4.19 -24.93 -14.73
C GLN A 226 -4.49 -24.13 -15.99
N GLN A 227 -3.48 -23.92 -16.83
CA GLN A 227 -3.60 -23.27 -18.13
C GLN A 227 -4.24 -24.14 -19.22
N ALA A 228 -4.47 -25.44 -18.95
CA ALA A 228 -5.09 -26.33 -19.93
C ALA A 228 -6.52 -25.87 -20.25
N GLY A 229 -6.78 -25.58 -21.53
CA GLY A 229 -8.09 -25.12 -22.00
C GLY A 229 -8.35 -23.61 -21.83
N MET A 230 -7.38 -22.84 -21.33
CA MET A 230 -7.50 -21.39 -21.23
C MET A 230 -6.91 -20.68 -22.46
N LYS A 231 -7.47 -19.51 -22.82
CA LYS A 231 -6.82 -18.61 -23.79
C LYS A 231 -5.67 -17.89 -23.10
N VAL A 232 -4.44 -18.23 -23.47
CA VAL A 232 -3.24 -17.54 -23.01
C VAL A 232 -3.09 -16.23 -23.79
N ASP A 233 -2.86 -15.14 -23.08
CA ASP A 233 -2.66 -13.82 -23.69
C ASP A 233 -1.17 -13.46 -23.74
N GLN A 234 -0.39 -13.89 -22.75
CA GLN A 234 1.04 -13.61 -22.68
C GLN A 234 1.83 -14.81 -22.14
N TYR A 235 3.07 -14.92 -22.59
CA TYR A 235 4.08 -15.79 -21.98
C TYR A 235 5.12 -14.95 -21.26
N MET A 236 5.60 -15.42 -20.12
CA MET A 236 6.72 -14.85 -19.39
C MET A 236 7.80 -15.91 -19.22
N ASP A 237 8.90 -15.75 -19.95
CA ASP A 237 10.11 -16.53 -19.74
C ASP A 237 10.93 -15.90 -18.63
N ILE A 238 11.44 -16.71 -17.70
CA ILE A 238 12.35 -16.27 -16.65
C ILE A 238 13.53 -17.23 -16.63
N ASN A 239 14.74 -16.70 -16.71
CA ASN A 239 15.97 -17.49 -16.68
C ASN A 239 16.92 -16.95 -15.62
N MET A 240 17.61 -17.85 -14.92
CA MET A 240 18.65 -17.56 -13.94
C MET A 240 19.97 -18.17 -14.40
N TYR A 241 21.00 -17.33 -14.56
CA TYR A 241 22.33 -17.74 -15.01
C TYR A 241 23.44 -16.88 -14.37
N ASP A 242 24.71 -17.17 -14.73
CA ASP A 242 25.91 -16.61 -14.10
C ASP A 242 25.87 -16.70 -12.57
N ILE A 243 25.27 -17.79 -12.07
CA ILE A 243 25.28 -18.13 -10.65
C ILE A 243 26.70 -18.54 -10.32
N TRP A 244 27.37 -17.74 -9.51
CA TRP A 244 28.75 -17.94 -9.15
C TRP A 244 29.01 -17.58 -7.71
N PHE A 245 29.77 -18.44 -7.03
CA PHE A 245 30.24 -18.26 -5.67
C PHE A 245 31.76 -18.38 -5.64
N SER A 246 32.43 -17.40 -5.05
CA SER A 246 33.87 -17.46 -4.84
C SER A 246 34.25 -18.54 -3.84
N ASN A 247 35.50 -18.99 -3.89
CA ASN A 247 36.09 -19.71 -2.76
C ASN A 247 36.15 -18.80 -1.52
N LEU A 248 36.23 -19.42 -0.34
CA LEU A 248 36.43 -18.70 0.92
C LEU A 248 37.81 -18.03 0.90
N ALA A 249 37.83 -16.70 0.79
CA ALA A 249 39.06 -15.93 0.94
C ALA A 249 39.27 -15.61 2.42
N THR A 250 40.45 -15.93 2.96
CA THR A 250 40.85 -15.57 4.32
C THR A 250 42.05 -14.62 4.25
N ASN A 251 41.93 -13.45 4.86
CA ASN A 251 43.00 -12.48 5.01
C ASN A 251 43.20 -12.15 6.49
N THR A 252 44.45 -12.09 6.94
CA THR A 252 44.80 -11.72 8.31
C THR A 252 45.62 -10.44 8.30
N TYR A 253 45.24 -9.47 9.12
CA TYR A 253 45.97 -8.21 9.26
C TYR A 253 45.95 -7.74 10.72
N SER A 254 46.86 -6.83 11.06
CA SER A 254 46.89 -6.23 12.39
C SER A 254 47.06 -4.72 12.30
N TYR A 255 46.51 -4.01 13.28
CA TYR A 255 46.69 -2.57 13.42
C TYR A 255 46.77 -2.18 14.90
N THR A 256 47.42 -1.06 15.18
CA THR A 256 47.55 -0.52 16.54
C THR A 256 46.57 0.63 16.74
N THR A 257 45.79 0.57 17.80
CA THR A 257 45.00 1.69 18.31
C THR A 257 45.68 2.25 19.55
N SER A 258 45.61 3.57 19.72
CA SER A 258 46.18 4.25 20.88
C SER A 258 45.26 5.37 21.36
N LYS A 259 45.19 5.56 22.67
CA LYS A 259 44.42 6.61 23.32
C LYS A 259 45.30 7.33 24.34
N ASN A 260 45.19 8.64 24.39
CA ASN A 260 45.82 9.44 25.42
C ASN A 260 44.89 9.53 26.62
N ILE A 261 45.36 9.08 27.78
CA ILE A 261 44.61 9.16 29.03
C ILE A 261 45.30 10.14 30.00
N PRO A 262 44.53 10.95 30.72
CA PRO A 262 45.08 11.78 31.79
C PRO A 262 45.57 10.88 32.94
N VAL A 263 46.81 11.06 33.36
CA VAL A 263 47.38 10.44 34.55
C VAL A 263 47.89 11.54 35.50
N LYS A 264 47.98 11.23 36.80
CA LYS A 264 48.52 12.20 37.77
C LYS A 264 49.99 12.48 37.44
N SER A 265 50.36 13.76 37.43
CA SER A 265 51.74 14.17 37.14
C SER A 265 52.63 13.95 38.35
N ASP A 266 53.68 13.14 38.18
CA ASP A 266 54.70 12.92 39.22
C ASP A 266 55.64 14.12 39.39
N LYS A 267 55.57 15.11 38.47
CA LYS A 267 56.45 16.29 38.45
C LYS A 267 55.85 17.52 39.15
N MET A 268 54.54 17.59 39.32
CA MET A 268 53.86 18.73 39.95
C MET A 268 52.51 18.34 40.54
N ALA A 269 52.36 18.52 41.86
CA ALA A 269 51.14 18.22 42.60
C ALA A 269 49.95 19.04 42.07
N GLY A 270 48.82 18.37 41.80
CA GLY A 270 47.61 18.99 41.25
C GLY A 270 47.56 19.10 39.73
N SER A 271 48.62 18.73 39.00
CA SER A 271 48.64 18.74 37.53
C SER A 271 48.42 17.36 36.92
N THR A 272 47.92 17.32 35.68
CA THR A 272 47.67 16.09 34.91
C THR A 272 48.69 15.96 33.78
N SER A 273 49.33 14.80 33.65
CA SER A 273 50.16 14.46 32.48
C SER A 273 49.39 13.51 31.55
N SER A 274 49.81 13.40 30.30
CA SER A 274 49.19 12.48 29.34
C SER A 274 50.02 11.21 29.21
N LYS A 275 49.40 10.05 29.37
CA LYS A 275 50.00 8.75 29.05
C LYS A 275 49.29 8.17 27.84
N THR A 276 50.04 7.78 26.83
CA THR A 276 49.50 7.03 25.69
C THR A 276 49.38 5.56 26.08
N ILE A 277 48.16 5.04 26.07
CA ILE A 277 47.89 3.60 26.13
C ILE A 277 47.66 3.09 24.71
N SER A 278 48.08 1.85 24.43
CA SER A 278 47.93 1.25 23.11
C SER A 278 47.53 -0.22 23.19
N ALA A 279 46.83 -0.66 22.15
CA ALA A 279 46.51 -2.06 21.91
C ALA A 279 46.70 -2.39 20.43
N THR A 280 47.26 -3.56 20.15
CA THR A 280 47.34 -4.12 18.79
C THR A 280 46.17 -5.09 18.60
N VAL A 281 45.36 -4.84 17.59
CA VAL A 281 44.25 -5.70 17.17
C VAL A 281 44.71 -6.56 16.00
N TYR A 282 44.50 -7.87 16.11
CA TYR A 282 44.72 -8.85 15.05
C TYR A 282 43.36 -9.28 14.51
N VAL A 283 43.14 -9.13 13.21
CA VAL A 283 41.88 -9.42 12.55
C VAL A 283 42.06 -10.55 11.55
N THR A 284 41.16 -11.52 11.59
CA THR A 284 40.94 -12.52 10.56
C THR A 284 39.67 -12.16 9.81
N ARG A 285 39.80 -11.83 8.54
CA ARG A 285 38.71 -11.49 7.62
C ARG A 285 38.44 -12.65 6.69
N ARG A 286 37.20 -13.14 6.69
CA ARG A 286 36.71 -14.20 5.81
C ARG A 286 35.64 -13.66 4.88
N ILE A 287 35.74 -13.96 3.59
CA ILE A 287 34.87 -13.38 2.56
C ILE A 287 34.43 -14.44 1.56
N ILE A 288 33.16 -14.38 1.17
CA ILE A 288 32.64 -15.06 -0.01
C ILE A 288 31.88 -14.03 -0.85
N ASN A 289 32.27 -13.89 -2.11
CA ASN A 289 31.56 -13.08 -3.09
C ASN A 289 30.65 -13.97 -3.92
N SER A 290 29.44 -13.49 -4.16
CA SER A 290 28.41 -14.22 -4.88
C SER A 290 27.78 -13.31 -5.91
N ARG A 291 27.39 -13.86 -7.06
CA ARG A 291 26.60 -13.15 -8.06
C ARG A 291 25.64 -14.09 -8.78
N ALA A 292 24.59 -13.51 -9.33
CA ALA A 292 23.67 -14.14 -10.27
C ALA A 292 23.02 -13.09 -11.14
N VAL A 293 22.50 -13.50 -12.29
CA VAL A 293 21.68 -12.66 -13.16
C VAL A 293 20.38 -13.39 -13.44
N MET A 294 19.26 -12.70 -13.21
CA MET A 294 17.96 -13.14 -13.70
C MET A 294 17.58 -12.28 -14.90
N ASP A 295 17.11 -12.89 -15.98
CA ASP A 295 16.40 -12.15 -17.02
C ASP A 295 14.96 -12.61 -17.16
N TYR A 296 14.12 -11.69 -17.63
CA TYR A 296 12.76 -12.01 -17.98
C TYR A 296 12.45 -11.51 -19.38
N ARG A 297 11.53 -12.19 -20.05
CA ARG A 297 10.98 -11.79 -21.34
C ARG A 297 9.49 -12.07 -21.35
N ILE A 298 8.71 -11.04 -21.59
CA ILE A 298 7.25 -11.11 -21.72
C ILE A 298 6.90 -10.97 -23.20
N THR A 299 6.15 -11.91 -23.73
CA THR A 299 5.72 -11.95 -25.14
C THR A 299 4.22 -12.08 -25.25
N ASP A 300 3.63 -11.35 -26.20
CA ASP A 300 2.23 -11.54 -26.58
C ASP A 300 2.03 -12.92 -27.22
N ALA A 301 1.03 -13.68 -26.78
CA ALA A 301 0.84 -15.06 -27.20
C ALA A 301 0.42 -15.18 -28.68
N ALA A 302 -0.30 -14.20 -29.22
CA ALA A 302 -0.80 -14.25 -30.59
C ALA A 302 0.23 -13.77 -31.62
N SER A 303 0.86 -12.62 -31.35
CA SER A 303 1.79 -11.97 -32.26
C SER A 303 3.26 -12.33 -32.03
N GLN A 304 3.58 -12.97 -30.90
CA GLN A 304 4.95 -13.29 -30.47
C GLN A 304 5.84 -12.06 -30.29
N LYS A 305 5.26 -10.86 -30.26
CA LYS A 305 5.99 -9.61 -30.05
C LYS A 305 6.44 -9.51 -28.59
N ILE A 306 7.67 -9.07 -28.38
CA ILE A 306 8.19 -8.74 -27.05
C ILE A 306 7.43 -7.52 -26.52
N ILE A 307 6.80 -7.69 -25.36
CA ILE A 307 6.12 -6.64 -24.60
C ILE A 307 7.13 -5.93 -23.70
N ALA A 308 7.92 -6.72 -22.96
CA ALA A 308 8.96 -6.22 -22.08
C ALA A 308 10.03 -7.29 -21.87
N SER A 309 11.26 -6.85 -21.66
CA SER A 309 12.37 -7.73 -21.30
C SER A 309 13.44 -6.93 -20.57
N ASP A 310 14.05 -7.51 -19.55
CA ASP A 310 15.15 -6.87 -18.84
C ASP A 310 16.05 -7.89 -18.14
N ARG A 311 17.21 -7.44 -17.66
CA ARG A 311 18.19 -8.22 -16.90
C ARG A 311 18.41 -7.61 -15.52
N ILE A 312 18.30 -8.44 -14.50
CA ILE A 312 18.39 -8.08 -13.09
C ILE A 312 19.63 -8.77 -12.51
N PRO A 313 20.78 -8.09 -12.45
CA PRO A 313 21.95 -8.59 -11.77
C PRO A 313 21.78 -8.48 -10.25
N ALA A 314 22.36 -9.44 -9.52
CA ALA A 314 22.52 -9.37 -8.07
C ALA A 314 23.92 -9.78 -7.66
N GLN A 315 24.39 -9.14 -6.59
CA GLN A 315 25.68 -9.42 -5.98
C GLN A 315 25.52 -9.45 -4.47
N TYR A 316 26.18 -10.40 -3.82
CA TYR A 316 26.17 -10.53 -2.38
C TYR A 316 27.55 -10.90 -1.87
N THR A 317 28.04 -10.14 -0.89
CA THR A 317 29.30 -10.41 -0.19
C THR A 317 28.98 -10.81 1.23
N TRP A 318 29.23 -12.08 1.55
CA TRP A 318 29.28 -12.51 2.94
C TRP A 318 30.65 -12.16 3.51
N GLU A 319 30.66 -11.53 4.69
CA GLU A 319 31.86 -11.16 5.41
C GLU A 319 31.76 -11.59 6.88
N SER A 320 32.82 -12.22 7.39
CA SER A 320 33.00 -12.49 8.81
C SER A 320 34.34 -11.93 9.26
N LEU A 321 34.29 -11.12 10.31
CA LEU A 321 35.46 -10.57 11.00
C LEU A 321 35.54 -11.19 12.39
N THR A 322 36.68 -11.79 12.69
CA THR A 322 37.02 -12.21 14.06
C THR A 322 38.37 -11.64 14.43
N GLY A 323 38.58 -11.39 15.72
CA GLY A 323 39.84 -10.83 16.14
C GLY A 323 40.23 -11.17 17.56
N ARG A 324 41.50 -10.87 17.84
CA ARG A 324 42.08 -10.88 19.18
C ARG A 324 42.90 -9.61 19.35
N TYR A 325 43.16 -9.22 20.59
CA TYR A 325 44.00 -8.05 20.87
C TYR A 325 45.08 -8.36 21.90
N THR A 326 46.12 -7.53 21.89
CA THR A 326 47.17 -7.49 22.91
C THR A 326 47.41 -6.05 23.32
N GLY A 327 47.73 -5.78 24.59
CA GLY A 327 47.93 -4.42 25.11
C GLY A 327 46.78 -3.98 26.03
N ASP A 328 46.59 -2.67 26.17
CA ASP A 328 45.62 -2.10 27.11
C ASP A 328 44.19 -2.09 26.52
N PRO A 329 43.21 -2.82 27.08
CA PRO A 329 41.85 -2.84 26.55
C PRO A 329 41.17 -1.47 26.54
N ALA A 330 41.59 -0.52 27.39
CA ALA A 330 41.05 0.84 27.39
C ALA A 330 41.46 1.66 26.14
N ALA A 331 42.40 1.15 25.33
CA ALA A 331 42.77 1.73 24.04
C ALA A 331 41.85 1.27 22.88
N LEU A 332 41.02 0.25 23.09
CA LEU A 332 40.09 -0.28 22.09
C LEU A 332 38.85 0.61 21.94
N ASN A 333 38.36 0.77 20.72
CA ASN A 333 37.09 1.45 20.43
C ASN A 333 35.95 0.45 20.19
N ALA A 334 34.73 0.95 20.00
CA ALA A 334 33.54 0.11 19.81
C ALA A 334 33.62 -0.82 18.58
N ARG A 335 34.28 -0.40 17.49
CA ARG A 335 34.48 -1.23 16.29
C ARG A 335 35.47 -2.36 16.57
N ASP A 336 36.56 -2.07 17.28
CA ASP A 336 37.54 -3.08 17.66
C ASP A 336 36.88 -4.16 18.53
N LEU A 337 36.09 -3.73 19.52
CA LEU A 337 35.32 -4.62 20.38
C LEU A 337 34.30 -5.45 19.59
N ALA A 338 33.67 -4.89 18.56
CA ALA A 338 32.76 -5.64 17.69
C ALA A 338 33.49 -6.74 16.89
N VAL A 339 34.73 -6.50 16.45
CA VAL A 339 35.56 -7.52 15.76
C VAL A 339 36.07 -8.58 16.74
N ILE A 340 36.48 -8.18 17.94
CA ILE A 340 37.00 -9.08 18.98
C ILE A 340 35.88 -9.97 19.55
N ASN A 341 34.72 -9.38 19.82
CA ASN A 341 33.53 -10.09 20.30
C ASN A 341 32.74 -10.75 19.16
N GLY A 342 33.16 -10.53 17.92
CA GLY A 342 32.56 -11.16 16.74
C GLY A 342 32.70 -12.67 16.84
N VAL A 343 31.56 -13.37 16.80
CA VAL A 343 31.57 -14.83 16.68
C VAL A 343 31.97 -15.19 15.26
N ALA A 344 32.86 -16.18 15.09
CA ALA A 344 33.10 -16.79 13.79
C ALA A 344 31.78 -17.39 13.29
N GLY A 345 31.07 -16.65 12.44
CA GLY A 345 29.87 -17.15 11.80
C GLY A 345 30.20 -18.41 11.01
N ASN A 346 29.29 -19.38 10.99
CA ASN A 346 29.43 -20.52 10.10
C ASN A 346 29.53 -19.98 8.67
N ARG A 347 30.44 -20.60 7.90
CA ARG A 347 30.54 -20.33 6.46
C ARG A 347 29.17 -20.62 5.86
N PRO A 348 28.56 -19.68 5.09
CA PRO A 348 27.27 -19.93 4.49
C PRO A 348 27.37 -21.02 3.44
N ASP A 349 26.32 -21.82 3.33
CA ASP A 349 26.20 -22.79 2.26
C ASP A 349 25.74 -22.12 0.95
N TYR A 350 25.72 -22.88 -0.15
CA TYR A 350 25.28 -22.32 -1.43
C TYR A 350 23.79 -21.96 -1.45
N ASN A 351 22.96 -22.59 -0.62
CA ASN A 351 21.53 -22.26 -0.54
C ASN A 351 21.31 -20.91 0.13
N GLU A 352 22.06 -20.61 1.19
CA GLU A 352 22.02 -19.33 1.91
C GLU A 352 22.52 -18.20 1.02
N LEU A 353 23.65 -18.38 0.34
CA LEU A 353 24.17 -17.40 -0.61
C LEU A 353 23.20 -17.16 -1.77
N TYR A 354 22.58 -18.23 -2.30
CA TYR A 354 21.58 -18.12 -3.33
C TYR A 354 20.33 -17.37 -2.86
N ARG A 355 19.87 -17.63 -1.62
CA ARG A 355 18.71 -16.94 -1.04
C ARG A 355 18.92 -15.42 -0.94
N GLU A 356 20.12 -14.98 -0.58
CA GLU A 356 20.45 -13.54 -0.53
C GLU A 356 20.46 -12.91 -1.92
N LEU A 357 20.98 -13.61 -2.94
CA LEU A 357 20.91 -13.16 -4.32
C LEU A 357 19.45 -13.06 -4.80
N THR A 358 18.63 -14.09 -4.56
CA THR A 358 17.22 -14.09 -4.98
C THR A 358 16.41 -13.00 -4.28
N ARG A 359 16.73 -12.66 -3.02
CA ARG A 359 16.05 -11.57 -2.30
C ARG A 359 16.25 -10.22 -2.99
N GLN A 360 17.47 -9.94 -3.46
CA GLN A 360 17.77 -8.72 -4.21
C GLN A 360 17.10 -8.73 -5.59
N ILE A 361 17.16 -9.86 -6.30
CA ILE A 361 16.53 -10.05 -7.60
C ILE A 361 15.02 -9.82 -7.50
N MET A 362 14.35 -10.48 -6.55
CA MET A 362 12.90 -10.40 -6.37
C MET A 362 12.45 -8.97 -6.03
N THR A 363 13.25 -8.20 -5.30
CA THR A 363 12.93 -6.80 -5.01
C THR A 363 12.84 -5.98 -6.30
N GLN A 364 13.85 -6.10 -7.18
CA GLN A 364 13.89 -5.39 -8.47
C GLN A 364 12.85 -5.93 -9.46
N PHE A 365 12.69 -7.25 -9.52
CA PHE A 365 11.70 -7.90 -10.37
C PHE A 365 10.29 -7.45 -10.02
N ASN A 366 9.92 -7.48 -8.73
CA ASN A 366 8.60 -7.04 -8.28
C ASN A 366 8.36 -5.56 -8.59
N PHE A 367 9.39 -4.73 -8.53
CA PHE A 367 9.28 -3.32 -8.92
C PHE A 367 8.98 -3.18 -10.42
N ALA A 368 9.71 -3.88 -11.28
CA ALA A 368 9.48 -3.89 -12.72
C ALA A 368 8.09 -4.44 -13.08
N MET A 369 7.68 -5.56 -12.47
CA MET A 369 6.38 -6.19 -12.73
C MET A 369 5.21 -5.27 -12.32
N ARG A 370 5.35 -4.50 -11.24
CA ARG A 370 4.35 -3.48 -10.86
C ARG A 370 4.23 -2.36 -11.88
N ASP A 371 5.33 -1.99 -12.55
CA ASP A 371 5.28 -0.96 -13.58
C ASP A 371 4.64 -1.47 -14.87
N ILE A 372 4.94 -2.71 -15.24
CA ILE A 372 4.41 -3.37 -16.45
C ILE A 372 2.91 -3.70 -16.31
N TYR A 373 2.49 -4.25 -15.17
CA TYR A 373 1.13 -4.77 -14.95
C TYR A 373 0.24 -3.83 -14.11
N ARG A 374 0.42 -2.53 -14.32
CA ARG A 374 -0.19 -1.46 -13.55
C ARG A 374 -1.65 -1.18 -13.88
#